data_AF-A0A843EX80-F1
#
_entry.id   AF-A0A843EX80-F1
#
_cell.length_a   1.000
_cell.length_b   1.000
_cell.length_c   1.000
_cell.angle_alpha   90.00
_cell.angle_beta   90.00
_cell.angle_gamma   90.00
#
_symmetry.space_group_name_H-M   'P 1'
#
loop_
_entity.id
_entity.type
_entity.pdbx_description
1 polymer ?
#
loop_
_entity_poly.entity_id
_entity_poly.type
_entity_poly.pdbx_seq_one_letter_code
_entity_poly.pdbx_strand_id
1 'polypeptide(L)'
;MDYVYLAILFILSGFFMKLSDDEYDENNNLILATFFGVLCALTCAIASVSDASAAYIFIAIAIGNLLAFKIDGIHHIVTLVIFVAICFTCGIPQLSIIVLLILILAALSDEWGHELIYNYTENNLIILFFEYRFVTKIVIFVLALCGAFSFWTFIFFILFEVSYTMAGVVFKKVE
;
A
#
# COMPACT_ATOMS: atom_id res chain seq x y z
N MET A 1 16.76 12.62 5.70
CA MET A 1 15.33 12.95 5.80
C MET A 1 14.90 12.76 7.24
N ASP A 2 13.96 13.57 7.72
CA ASP A 2 13.43 13.42 9.07
C ASP A 2 12.56 12.15 9.14
N TYR A 3 12.94 11.20 9.99
CA TYR A 3 12.23 9.94 10.16
C TYR A 3 10.77 10.17 10.59
N VAL A 4 10.50 11.26 11.32
CA VAL A 4 9.15 11.64 11.74
C VAL A 4 8.30 12.02 10.53
N TYR A 5 8.88 12.75 9.57
CA TYR A 5 8.19 13.15 8.35
C TYR A 5 7.77 11.95 7.50
N LEU A 6 8.68 11.00 7.29
CA LEU A 6 8.36 9.77 6.56
C LEU A 6 7.32 8.92 7.30
N ALA A 7 7.42 8.79 8.62
CA ALA A 7 6.43 8.07 9.41
C ALA A 7 5.02 8.65 9.25
N ILE A 8 4.89 9.98 9.29
CA ILE A 8 3.60 10.66 9.07
C ILE A 8 3.06 10.36 7.68
N LEU A 9 3.89 10.42 6.64
CA LEU A 9 3.45 10.12 5.28
C LEU A 9 2.96 8.67 5.15
N PHE A 10 3.68 7.68 5.70
CA PHE A 10 3.24 6.29 5.70
C PHE A 10 1.91 6.10 6.42
N ILE A 11 1.75 6.72 7.60
CA ILE A 11 0.49 6.67 8.37
C ILE A 11 -0.66 7.23 7.53
N LEU A 12 -0.48 8.43 6.95
CA LEU A 12 -1.52 9.08 6.15
C LEU A 12 -1.85 8.29 4.88
N SER A 13 -0.83 7.74 4.21
CA SER A 13 -1.03 6.90 3.02
C SER A 13 -1.89 5.67 3.34
N GLY A 14 -1.58 4.94 4.41
CA GLY A 14 -2.37 3.77 4.81
C GLY A 14 -3.79 4.15 5.19
N PHE A 15 -3.94 5.24 5.95
CA PHE A 15 -5.23 5.73 6.40
C PHE A 15 -6.13 6.16 5.22
N PHE A 16 -5.63 7.02 4.34
CA PHE A 16 -6.39 7.49 3.18
C PHE A 16 -6.66 6.40 2.14
N MET A 17 -5.78 5.41 2.01
CA MET A 17 -6.02 4.26 1.14
C MET A 17 -7.28 3.51 1.59
N LYS A 18 -7.37 3.13 2.88
CA LYS A 18 -8.54 2.41 3.38
C LYS A 18 -9.82 3.24 3.35
N LEU A 19 -9.74 4.54 3.69
CA LEU A 19 -10.91 5.43 3.59
C LEU A 19 -11.41 5.57 2.15
N SER A 20 -10.51 5.56 1.17
CA SER A 20 -10.89 5.62 -0.25
C SER A 20 -11.65 4.37 -0.67
N ASP A 21 -11.10 3.19 -0.34
CA ASP A 21 -11.68 1.89 -0.65
C ASP A 21 -13.06 1.74 0.02
N ASP A 22 -13.14 1.93 1.35
CA ASP A 22 -14.36 1.66 2.12
C ASP A 22 -15.51 2.65 1.80
N GLU A 23 -15.21 3.91 1.48
CA GLU A 23 -16.25 4.86 1.06
C GLU A 23 -16.88 4.48 -0.28
N TYR A 24 -16.11 3.83 -1.15
CA TYR A 24 -16.65 3.28 -2.39
C TYR A 24 -17.42 1.98 -2.13
N ASP A 25 -16.83 1.06 -1.37
CA ASP A 25 -17.38 -0.29 -1.18
C ASP A 25 -18.62 -0.31 -0.27
N GLU A 26 -18.59 0.38 0.87
CA GLU A 26 -19.66 0.34 1.88
C GLU A 26 -20.72 1.43 1.68
N ASN A 27 -20.31 2.63 1.27
CA ASN A 27 -21.19 3.79 1.14
C ASN A 27 -21.55 4.13 -0.32
N ASN A 28 -20.89 3.50 -1.31
CA ASN A 28 -21.04 3.81 -2.74
C ASN A 28 -20.83 5.31 -3.05
N ASN A 29 -19.97 5.98 -2.27
CA ASN A 29 -19.74 7.42 -2.34
C ASN A 29 -18.49 7.73 -3.16
N LEU A 30 -18.65 7.75 -4.48
CA LEU A 30 -17.56 7.98 -5.43
C LEU A 30 -16.81 9.31 -5.21
N ILE A 31 -17.51 10.37 -4.78
CA ILE A 31 -16.90 11.70 -4.58
C ILE A 31 -15.92 11.65 -3.42
N LEU A 32 -16.35 11.11 -2.27
CA LEU A 32 -15.52 11.03 -1.08
C LEU A 32 -14.39 10.00 -1.25
N ALA A 33 -14.68 8.86 -1.88
CA ALA A 33 -13.70 7.86 -2.25
C ALA A 33 -12.58 8.47 -3.11
N THR A 34 -12.94 9.24 -4.14
CA THR A 34 -11.97 9.92 -5.01
C THR A 34 -11.19 10.98 -4.24
N PHE A 35 -11.84 11.75 -3.37
CA PHE A 35 -11.16 12.76 -2.54
C PHE A 35 -10.07 12.13 -1.65
N PHE A 36 -10.38 11.04 -0.94
CA PHE A 36 -9.38 10.32 -0.15
C PHE A 36 -8.33 9.64 -1.01
N GLY A 37 -8.70 9.12 -2.18
CA GLY A 37 -7.76 8.57 -3.16
C GLY A 37 -6.72 9.60 -3.63
N VAL A 38 -7.14 10.84 -3.89
CA VAL A 38 -6.23 11.95 -4.21
C VAL A 38 -5.25 12.23 -3.04
N LEU A 39 -5.75 12.27 -1.80
CA LEU A 39 -4.89 12.48 -0.62
C LEU A 39 -3.91 11.32 -0.41
N CYS A 40 -4.36 10.08 -0.66
CA CYS A 40 -3.50 8.90 -0.67
C CYS A 40 -2.39 9.04 -1.72
N ALA A 41 -2.75 9.35 -2.97
CA ALA A 41 -1.78 9.54 -4.05
C ALA A 41 -0.74 10.61 -3.72
N LEU A 42 -1.16 11.75 -3.16
CA LEU A 42 -0.25 12.82 -2.75
C LEU A 42 0.74 12.34 -1.68
N THR A 43 0.26 11.71 -0.62
CA THR A 43 1.12 11.25 0.48
C THR A 43 2.09 10.15 0.04
N CYS A 44 1.61 9.18 -0.73
CA CYS A 44 2.43 8.11 -1.32
C CYS A 44 3.50 8.68 -2.26
N ALA A 45 3.14 9.61 -3.14
CA ALA A 45 4.06 10.20 -4.11
C ALA A 45 5.12 11.05 -3.43
N ILE A 46 4.72 11.91 -2.46
CA ILE A 46 5.66 12.72 -1.68
C ILE A 46 6.66 11.82 -0.95
N ALA A 47 6.20 10.73 -0.34
CA ALA A 47 7.08 9.75 0.31
C ALA A 47 8.05 9.11 -0.70
N SER A 48 7.55 8.70 -1.87
CA SER A 48 8.33 8.05 -2.93
C SER A 48 9.39 8.96 -3.55
N VAL A 49 9.09 10.24 -3.74
CA VAL A 49 10.07 11.22 -4.23
C VAL A 49 11.12 11.52 -3.17
N SER A 50 10.74 11.45 -1.88
CA SER A 50 11.58 11.82 -0.75
C SER A 50 12.56 10.73 -0.30
N ASP A 51 12.20 9.45 -0.44
CA ASP A 51 12.99 8.32 0.04
C ASP A 51 12.92 7.12 -0.93
N ALA A 52 14.08 6.50 -1.18
CA ALA A 52 14.17 5.36 -2.08
C ALA A 52 13.39 4.15 -1.57
N SER A 53 13.44 3.86 -0.27
CA SER A 53 12.76 2.72 0.34
C SER A 53 11.24 2.90 0.28
N ALA A 54 10.76 4.12 0.50
CA ALA A 54 9.36 4.48 0.29
C ALA A 54 8.94 4.29 -1.18
N ALA A 55 9.77 4.74 -2.13
CA ALA A 55 9.50 4.56 -3.55
C ALA A 55 9.36 3.07 -3.92
N TYR A 56 10.27 2.22 -3.44
CA TYR A 56 10.16 0.78 -3.67
C TYR A 56 8.84 0.21 -3.18
N ILE A 57 8.40 0.58 -1.98
CA ILE A 57 7.18 0.05 -1.37
C ILE A 57 5.94 0.54 -2.13
N PHE A 58 5.77 1.85 -2.29
CA PHE A 58 4.54 2.39 -2.90
C PHE A 58 4.43 2.06 -4.39
N ILE A 59 5.54 2.07 -5.14
CA ILE A 59 5.53 1.64 -6.54
C ILE A 59 5.23 0.14 -6.64
N ALA A 60 5.81 -0.69 -5.77
CA ALA A 60 5.52 -2.12 -5.77
C ALA A 60 4.05 -2.42 -5.44
N ILE A 61 3.46 -1.75 -4.46
CA ILE A 61 2.03 -1.88 -4.12
C ILE A 61 1.17 -1.42 -5.31
N ALA A 62 1.47 -0.27 -5.92
CA ALA A 62 0.70 0.25 -7.05
C ALA A 62 0.74 -0.71 -8.25
N ILE A 63 1.91 -1.24 -8.59
CA ILE A 63 2.06 -2.21 -9.68
C ILE A 63 1.43 -3.56 -9.31
N GLY A 64 1.63 -4.03 -8.08
CA GLY A 64 1.03 -5.27 -7.57
C GLY A 64 -0.49 -5.26 -7.70
N ASN A 65 -1.13 -4.17 -7.23
CA ASN A 65 -2.59 -3.99 -7.32
C ASN A 65 -3.07 -3.85 -8.77
N LEU A 66 -2.29 -3.18 -9.64
CA LEU A 66 -2.60 -3.10 -11.07
C LEU A 66 -2.57 -4.48 -11.74
N LEU A 67 -1.56 -5.29 -11.44
CA LEU A 67 -1.43 -6.66 -11.96
C LEU A 67 -2.48 -7.61 -11.38
N ALA A 68 -2.93 -7.36 -10.15
CA ALA A 68 -4.05 -8.06 -9.53
C ALA A 68 -5.41 -7.64 -10.07
N PHE A 69 -5.47 -6.66 -10.99
CA PHE A 69 -6.71 -6.09 -11.53
C PHE A 69 -7.63 -5.43 -10.47
N LYS A 70 -7.08 -5.02 -9.32
CA LYS A 70 -7.81 -4.29 -8.29
C LYS A 70 -8.11 -2.82 -8.66
N ILE A 71 -7.42 -2.30 -9.67
CA ILE A 71 -7.62 -0.94 -10.19
C ILE A 71 -8.73 -0.98 -11.24
N ASP A 72 -9.96 -1.13 -10.78
CA ASP A 72 -11.17 -1.31 -11.59
C ASP A 72 -12.11 -0.08 -11.60
N GLY A 73 -12.07 0.74 -10.55
CA GLY A 73 -12.88 1.95 -10.37
C GLY A 73 -12.23 3.26 -10.82
N ILE A 74 -13.06 4.27 -11.10
CA ILE A 74 -12.59 5.63 -11.45
C ILE A 74 -11.73 6.23 -10.33
N HIS A 75 -12.10 6.03 -9.07
CA HIS A 75 -11.34 6.53 -7.92
C HIS A 75 -9.93 5.88 -7.85
N HIS A 76 -9.81 4.58 -8.12
CA HIS A 76 -8.53 3.88 -8.24
C HIS A 76 -7.68 4.44 -9.40
N ILE A 77 -8.27 4.65 -10.58
CA ILE A 77 -7.57 5.18 -11.75
C ILE A 77 -7.06 6.61 -11.48
N VAL A 78 -7.90 7.48 -10.92
CA VAL A 78 -7.50 8.86 -10.58
C VAL A 78 -6.34 8.86 -9.59
N THR A 79 -6.41 8.02 -8.56
CA THR A 79 -5.34 7.84 -7.56
C THR A 79 -4.03 7.43 -8.23
N LEU A 80 -4.07 6.40 -9.09
CA LEU A 80 -2.87 5.91 -9.79
C LEU A 80 -2.28 6.99 -10.71
N VAL A 81 -3.11 7.67 -11.51
CA VAL A 81 -2.65 8.70 -12.45
C VAL A 81 -1.96 9.85 -11.72
N ILE A 82 -2.52 10.31 -10.61
CA ILE A 82 -1.92 11.39 -9.81
C ILE A 82 -0.59 10.92 -9.20
N PHE A 83 -0.55 9.72 -8.63
CA PHE A 83 0.66 9.16 -8.06
C PHE A 83 1.79 9.08 -9.11
N VAL A 84 1.50 8.52 -10.28
CA VAL A 84 2.47 8.39 -11.38
C VAL A 84 2.88 9.76 -11.93
N ALA A 85 1.94 10.69 -12.11
CA ALA A 85 2.24 12.03 -12.62
C ALA A 85 3.21 12.81 -11.70
N ILE A 86 3.02 12.70 -10.38
CA ILE A 86 3.92 13.36 -9.42
C ILE A 86 5.29 12.68 -9.42
N CYS A 87 5.34 11.33 -9.38
CA CYS A 87 6.60 10.60 -9.44
C CYS A 87 7.39 10.90 -10.72
N PHE A 88 6.70 11.07 -11.85
CA PHE A 88 7.33 11.40 -13.13
C PHE A 88 7.82 12.84 -13.20
N THR A 89 7.05 13.80 -12.68
CA THR A 89 7.40 15.24 -12.75
C THR A 89 8.47 15.64 -11.73
N CYS A 90 8.41 15.12 -10.51
CA CYS A 90 9.41 15.38 -9.47
C CYS A 90 10.65 14.48 -9.60
N GLY A 91 10.52 13.35 -10.29
CA GLY A 91 11.54 12.32 -10.37
C GLY A 91 11.52 11.41 -9.15
N ILE A 92 11.93 10.15 -9.35
CA ILE A 92 12.09 9.17 -8.27
C ILE A 92 13.58 8.85 -8.07
N PRO A 93 13.98 8.44 -6.85
CA PRO A 93 15.33 7.94 -6.60
C PRO A 93 15.68 6.76 -7.52
N GLN A 94 16.97 6.51 -7.73
CA GLN A 94 17.41 5.38 -8.53
C GLN A 94 17.06 4.05 -7.83
N LEU A 95 16.27 3.21 -8.52
CA LEU A 95 15.81 1.93 -8.00
C LEU A 95 16.52 0.78 -8.72
N SER A 96 16.91 -0.24 -7.95
CA SER A 96 17.33 -1.54 -8.43
C SER A 96 16.10 -2.31 -8.90
N ILE A 97 16.09 -2.65 -10.19
CA ILE A 97 15.02 -3.41 -10.82
C ILE A 97 14.78 -4.74 -10.11
N ILE A 98 15.85 -5.38 -9.60
CA ILE A 98 15.76 -6.67 -8.91
C ILE A 98 14.99 -6.54 -7.60
N VAL A 99 15.33 -5.54 -6.77
CA VAL A 99 14.65 -5.30 -5.48
C VAL A 99 13.20 -4.91 -5.70
N LEU A 100 12.95 -4.06 -6.70
CA LEU A 100 11.59 -3.66 -7.08
C LEU A 100 10.76 -4.85 -7.53
N LEU A 101 11.30 -5.74 -8.37
CA LEU A 101 10.61 -6.93 -8.85
C LEU A 101 10.24 -7.88 -7.70
N ILE A 102 11.15 -8.09 -6.74
CA ILE A 102 10.88 -8.90 -5.55
C ILE A 102 9.69 -8.33 -4.77
N LEU A 103 9.65 -7.00 -4.57
CA LEU A 103 8.54 -6.36 -3.85
C LEU A 103 7.23 -6.38 -4.64
N ILE A 104 7.27 -6.21 -5.97
CA ILE A 104 6.08 -6.33 -6.82
C ILE A 104 5.48 -7.73 -6.69
N LEU A 105 6.32 -8.76 -6.76
CA LEU A 105 5.87 -10.14 -6.59
C LEU A 105 5.31 -10.40 -5.20
N ALA A 106 5.91 -9.82 -4.16
CA ALA A 106 5.40 -9.91 -2.80
C ALA A 106 4.00 -9.28 -2.67
N ALA A 107 3.84 -8.04 -3.15
CA ALA A 107 2.55 -7.32 -3.13
C ALA A 107 1.48 -8.05 -3.95
N LEU A 108 1.82 -8.54 -5.14
CA LEU A 108 0.92 -9.33 -5.98
C LEU A 108 0.50 -10.64 -5.30
N SER A 109 1.45 -11.32 -4.62
CA SER A 109 1.17 -12.56 -3.91
C SER A 109 0.22 -12.36 -2.73
N ASP A 110 0.37 -11.26 -2.00
CA ASP A 110 -0.57 -10.89 -0.93
C ASP A 110 -1.97 -10.65 -1.49
N GLU A 111 -2.10 -9.92 -2.61
CA GLU A 111 -3.40 -9.57 -3.17
C GLU A 111 -4.10 -10.78 -3.82
N TRP A 112 -3.42 -11.56 -4.66
CA TRP A 112 -3.98 -12.81 -5.19
C TRP A 112 -4.24 -13.83 -4.10
N GLY A 113 -3.37 -13.90 -3.10
CA GLY A 113 -3.58 -14.75 -1.93
C GLY A 113 -4.86 -14.38 -1.21
N HIS A 114 -5.11 -13.08 -0.98
CA HIS A 114 -6.31 -12.61 -0.30
C HIS A 114 -7.59 -13.01 -1.03
N GLU A 115 -7.65 -12.84 -2.36
CA GLU A 115 -8.84 -13.18 -3.14
C GLU A 115 -9.07 -14.69 -3.26
N LEU A 116 -8.00 -15.47 -3.47
CA LEU A 116 -8.13 -16.89 -3.79
C LEU A 116 -8.28 -17.75 -2.54
N ILE A 117 -7.68 -17.39 -1.41
CA ILE A 117 -7.48 -18.31 -0.27
C ILE A 117 -8.79 -18.85 0.31
N TYR A 118 -9.85 -18.04 0.31
CA TYR A 118 -11.19 -18.43 0.77
C TYR A 118 -11.79 -19.61 0.00
N ASN A 119 -11.38 -19.81 -1.26
CA ASN A 119 -11.86 -20.92 -2.09
C ASN A 119 -11.03 -22.20 -1.93
N TYR A 120 -9.85 -22.14 -1.29
CA TYR A 120 -8.90 -23.25 -1.25
C TYR A 120 -8.68 -23.84 0.15
N THR A 121 -8.98 -23.10 1.22
CA THR A 121 -8.76 -23.60 2.59
C THR A 121 -9.75 -23.03 3.58
N GLU A 122 -10.08 -23.83 4.60
CA GLU A 122 -10.85 -23.40 5.78
C GLU A 122 -9.92 -23.04 6.96
N ASN A 123 -8.59 -23.12 6.77
CA ASN A 123 -7.66 -22.81 7.84
C ASN A 123 -7.57 -21.31 8.09
N ASN A 124 -8.19 -20.85 9.18
CA ASN A 124 -8.19 -19.45 9.61
C ASN A 124 -6.80 -18.82 9.68
N LEU A 125 -5.75 -19.58 10.02
CA LEU A 125 -4.40 -19.01 10.10
C LEU A 125 -3.88 -18.57 8.72
N ILE A 126 -4.18 -19.34 7.67
CA ILE A 126 -3.72 -19.04 6.31
C ILE A 126 -4.55 -17.90 5.71
N ILE A 127 -5.86 -17.89 6.00
CA ILE A 127 -6.74 -16.79 5.60
C ILE A 127 -6.26 -15.46 6.22
N LEU A 128 -6.03 -15.45 7.53
CA LEU A 128 -5.50 -14.26 8.24
C LEU A 128 -4.12 -13.85 7.73
N PHE A 129 -3.28 -14.80 7.31
CA PHE A 129 -1.95 -14.52 6.76
C PHE A 129 -2.02 -13.65 5.49
N PHE A 130 -2.93 -13.97 4.58
CA PHE A 130 -3.09 -13.18 3.35
C PHE A 130 -3.96 -11.93 3.56
N GLU A 131 -4.95 -11.98 4.45
CA GLU A 131 -5.76 -10.80 4.81
C GLU A 131 -4.91 -9.65 5.36
N TYR A 132 -3.93 -9.96 6.20
CA TYR A 132 -3.01 -8.96 6.75
C TYR A 132 -1.72 -8.79 5.95
N ARG A 133 -1.69 -9.17 4.65
CA ARG A 133 -0.56 -8.92 3.74
C ARG A 133 0.81 -9.29 4.33
N PHE A 134 0.91 -10.50 4.91
CA PHE A 134 2.11 -10.90 5.62
C PHE A 134 3.31 -11.16 4.69
N VAL A 135 3.11 -11.47 3.41
CA VAL A 135 4.23 -11.73 2.48
C VAL A 135 5.08 -10.48 2.32
N THR A 136 4.44 -9.33 2.07
CA THR A 136 5.13 -8.04 1.91
C THR A 136 5.85 -7.63 3.19
N LYS A 137 5.25 -7.89 4.38
CA LYS A 137 5.89 -7.64 5.68
C LYS A 137 7.19 -8.44 5.84
N ILE A 138 7.14 -9.73 5.53
CA ILE A 138 8.30 -10.62 5.62
C ILE A 138 9.39 -10.19 4.64
N VAL A 139 9.02 -9.89 3.40
CA VAL A 139 9.98 -9.48 2.36
C VAL A 139 10.67 -8.16 2.72
N ILE A 140 9.93 -7.15 3.17
CA ILE A 140 10.52 -5.88 3.62
C ILE A 140 11.45 -6.11 4.82
N PHE A 141 11.05 -6.96 5.77
CA PHE A 141 11.88 -7.29 6.93
C PHE A 141 13.20 -7.96 6.52
N VAL A 142 13.15 -8.95 5.62
CA VAL A 142 14.35 -9.63 5.09
C VAL A 142 15.24 -8.66 4.33
N LEU A 143 14.67 -7.80 3.48
CA LEU A 143 15.42 -6.78 2.75
C LEU A 143 16.09 -5.77 3.70
N ALA A 144 15.43 -5.40 4.80
CA ALA A 144 16.04 -4.57 5.84
C ALA A 144 17.20 -5.29 6.56
N LEU A 145 17.06 -6.58 6.88
CA LEU A 145 18.15 -7.38 7.48
C LEU A 145 19.34 -7.55 6.54
N CYS A 146 19.10 -7.69 5.24
CA CYS A 146 20.15 -7.77 4.22
C CYS A 146 20.80 -6.41 3.90
N GLY A 147 20.35 -5.32 4.54
CA GLY A 147 20.88 -3.96 4.36
C GLY A 147 20.42 -3.26 3.07
N ALA A 148 19.43 -3.82 2.35
CA ALA A 148 18.84 -3.15 1.19
C ALA A 148 17.95 -1.97 1.61
N PHE A 149 17.33 -2.05 2.80
CA PHE A 149 16.56 -0.97 3.44
C PHE A 149 17.06 -0.66 4.84
N SER A 150 16.72 0.53 5.31
CA SER A 150 16.85 0.87 6.73
C SER A 150 15.84 0.06 7.55
N PHE A 151 16.21 -0.36 8.75
CA PHE A 151 15.26 -0.99 9.69
C PHE A 151 14.05 -0.09 9.98
N TRP A 152 14.23 1.23 9.93
CA TRP A 152 13.15 2.20 10.07
C TRP A 152 12.08 2.07 8.98
N THR A 153 12.43 1.67 7.77
CA THR A 153 11.48 1.44 6.68
C THR A 153 10.48 0.35 7.04
N PHE A 154 10.95 -0.73 7.69
CA PHE A 154 10.05 -1.78 8.19
C PHE A 154 9.07 -1.22 9.22
N ILE A 155 9.55 -0.40 10.16
CA ILE A 155 8.69 0.26 11.16
C ILE A 155 7.65 1.16 10.47
N PHE A 156 8.06 1.95 9.46
CA PHE A 156 7.13 2.80 8.71
C PHE A 156 6.07 2.00 7.96
N PHE A 157 6.45 0.87 7.37
CA PHE A 157 5.50 -0.03 6.73
C PHE A 157 4.50 -0.63 7.73
N ILE A 158 4.94 -0.99 8.93
CA ILE A 158 4.03 -1.43 10.00
C ILE A 158 3.08 -0.29 10.41
N LEU A 159 3.55 0.95 10.49
CA LEU A 159 2.68 2.11 10.79
C LEU A 159 1.62 2.34 9.71
N PHE A 160 1.99 2.17 8.43
CA PHE A 160 1.05 2.20 7.30
C PHE A 160 -0.03 1.12 7.43
N GLU A 161 0.35 -0.10 7.77
CA GLU A 161 -0.59 -1.23 7.93
C GLU A 161 -1.53 -1.05 9.13
N VAL A 162 -0.99 -0.54 10.24
CA VAL A 162 -1.79 -0.21 11.43
C VAL A 162 -2.79 0.89 11.10
N SER A 163 -2.37 1.96 10.42
CA SER A 163 -3.27 3.05 10.05
C SER A 163 -4.33 2.63 9.04
N TYR A 164 -3.97 1.77 8.08
CA TYR A 164 -4.91 1.14 7.15
C TYR A 164 -5.97 0.34 7.92
N THR A 165 -5.56 -0.52 8.85
CA THR A 165 -6.50 -1.32 9.65
C THR A 165 -7.38 -0.45 10.54
N MET A 166 -6.81 0.59 11.16
CA MET A 166 -7.55 1.53 12.02
C MET A 166 -8.60 2.32 11.25
N ALA A 167 -8.30 2.77 10.03
CA ALA A 167 -9.27 3.44 9.16
C ALA A 167 -10.47 2.55 8.86
N GLY A 168 -10.26 1.25 8.64
CA GLY A 168 -11.34 0.30 8.39
C GLY A 168 -12.28 0.08 9.58
N VAL A 169 -11.84 0.38 10.81
CA VAL A 169 -12.72 0.33 11.99
C VAL A 169 -13.84 1.37 11.91
N VAL A 170 -13.63 2.48 11.18
CA VAL A 170 -14.65 3.52 11.01
C VAL A 170 -15.88 2.99 10.26
N PHE A 171 -15.69 2.05 9.34
CA PHE A 171 -16.75 1.46 8.51
C PHE A 171 -17.27 0.13 9.01
N LYS A 172 -16.56 -0.52 9.96
CA LYS A 172 -17.11 -1.67 10.68
C LYS A 172 -18.36 -1.23 11.42
N LYS A 173 -19.53 -1.52 10.85
CA LYS A 173 -20.79 -1.49 11.58
C LYS A 173 -20.60 -2.37 12.82
N VAL A 174 -20.76 -1.76 13.99
CA VAL A 174 -20.99 -2.49 15.23
C VAL A 174 -22.33 -3.20 15.04
N GLU A 175 -22.29 -4.42 14.53
CA GLU A 175 -23.42 -5.36 14.65
C GLU A 175 -23.55 -5.85 16.09
#